data_AF-A0A946JVC1-F1
#
_entry.id   AF-A0A946JVC1-F1
#
_cell.length_a   1.000
_cell.length_b   1.000
_cell.length_c   1.000
_cell.angle_alpha   90.00
_cell.angle_beta   90.00
_cell.angle_gamma   90.00
#
_symmetry.space_group_name_H-M   'P 1'
#
loop_
_entity.id
_entity.type
_entity.pdbx_description
1 polymer ?
#
loop_
_entity_poly.entity_id
_entity_poly.type
_entity_poly.pdbx_seq_one_letter_code
_entity_poly.pdbx_strand_id
1 'polypeptide(L)' 'MQVILNKLNTILNYIKENNPSRYIDINEVSEFSGVSISTIRRNVKANKLKASDTTGKLLFKVSDVENWLNG' A
#
# COMPACT_ATOMS: atom_id res chain seq x y z
N MET A 1 -21.80 25.00 14.22
CA MET A 1 -21.72 24.01 13.12
C MET A 1 -20.39 24.09 12.35
N GLN A 2 -19.87 25.28 12.03
CA GLN A 2 -18.55 25.48 11.39
C GLN A 2 -17.37 24.75 12.08
N VAL A 3 -17.31 24.76 13.42
CA VAL A 3 -16.17 24.23 14.18
C VAL A 3 -16.01 22.72 14.00
N ILE A 4 -17.12 21.98 13.93
CA ILE A 4 -17.12 20.53 13.69
C ILE A 4 -16.61 20.25 12.27
N LEU A 5 -17.13 20.97 11.28
CA LEU A 5 -16.72 20.80 9.88
C LEU A 5 -15.23 21.08 9.67
N ASN A 6 -14.71 22.13 10.32
CA ASN A 6 -13.29 22.47 10.27
C ASN A 6 -12.42 21.34 10.86
N LYS A 7 -12.80 20.80 12.03
CA LYS A 7 -12.09 19.67 12.64
C LYS A 7 -12.13 18.42 11.77
N LEU A 8 -13.28 18.11 11.15
CA LEU A 8 -13.40 16.98 10.24
C LEU A 8 -12.50 17.15 9.00
N ASN A 9 -12.44 18.35 8.42
CA ASN A 9 -11.54 18.64 7.30
C ASN A 9 -10.06 18.56 7.69
N THR A 10 -9.70 18.99 8.90
CA THR A 10 -8.34 18.84 9.43
C THR A 10 -7.96 17.36 9.56
N ILE A 11 -8.84 16.54 10.14
CA ILE A 11 -8.63 15.08 10.25
C ILE A 11 -8.51 14.46 8.86
N LEU A 12 -9.38 14.85 7.93
CA LEU A 12 -9.34 14.36 6.55
C LEU A 12 -8.02 14.71 5.86
N ASN A 13 -7.49 15.92 6.05
CA ASN A 13 -6.22 16.33 5.47
C ASN A 13 -5.04 15.53 6.02
N TYR A 14 -5.00 15.26 7.33
CA TYR A 14 -3.97 14.40 7.93
C TYR A 14 -4.02 12.96 7.42
N ILE A 15 -5.21 12.46 7.07
CA ILE A 15 -5.36 11.13 6.45
C ILE A 15 -5.00 11.17 4.95
N LYS A 16 -5.34 12.27 4.25
CA LYS A 16 -5.06 12.46 2.82
C LYS A 16 -3.61 12.76 2.48
N GLU A 17 -2.82 13.24 3.43
CA GLU A 17 -1.35 13.14 3.38
C GLU A 17 -0.93 11.65 3.49
N ASN A 18 -1.49 10.83 2.60
CA ASN A 18 -1.07 9.49 2.26
C ASN A 18 0.36 9.62 1.77
N ASN A 19 1.29 9.42 2.70
CA ASN A 19 2.71 9.33 2.39
C ASN A 19 2.88 8.35 1.21
N PRO A 20 3.28 8.81 0.01
CA PRO A 20 3.61 7.91 -1.10
C PRO A 20 4.82 7.01 -0.77
N SER A 21 5.49 7.28 0.37
CA SER A 21 6.52 6.46 0.98
C SER A 21 5.99 5.38 1.92
N ARG A 22 4.66 5.25 2.11
CA ARG A 22 4.09 4.21 2.97
C ARG A 22 4.41 2.84 2.38
N TYR A 23 5.23 2.10 3.11
CA TYR A 23 5.43 0.69 2.85
C TYR A 23 4.30 -0.10 3.51
N ILE A 24 3.77 -1.07 2.78
CA ILE A 24 2.80 -2.04 3.27
C ILE A 24 3.40 -3.43 3.23
N ASP A 25 2.94 -4.33 4.10
CA ASP A 25 3.39 -5.71 4.10
C ASP A 25 2.57 -6.63 3.19
N ILE A 26 3.01 -7.88 3.05
CA ILE A 26 2.35 -8.84 2.17
C ILE A 26 0.90 -9.16 2.56
N ASN A 27 0.53 -9.01 3.83
CA ASN A 27 -0.86 -9.22 4.26
C ASN A 27 -1.71 -8.03 3.83
N GLU A 28 -1.23 -6.81 4.06
CA GLU A 28 -1.87 -5.58 3.57
C GLU A 28 -1.99 -5.58 2.04
N VAL A 29 -0.97 -6.06 1.30
CA VAL A 29 -1.07 -6.23 -0.16
C VAL A 29 -2.15 -7.25 -0.54
N SER A 30 -2.27 -8.35 0.21
CA SER A 30 -3.29 -9.37 -0.04
C SER A 30 -4.70 -8.84 0.16
N GLU A 31 -4.90 -8.06 1.22
CA GLU A 31 -6.16 -7.35 1.49
C GLU A 31 -6.45 -6.28 0.42
N PHE A 32 -5.44 -5.50 0.03
CA PHE A 32 -5.57 -4.43 -0.96
C PHE A 32 -5.87 -4.95 -2.37
N SER A 33 -5.19 -6.00 -2.80
CA SER A 33 -5.30 -6.55 -4.17
C SER A 33 -6.36 -7.65 -4.31
N GLY A 34 -6.86 -8.21 -3.21
CA GLY A 34 -7.74 -9.38 -3.22
C GLY A 34 -7.04 -10.68 -3.68
N VAL A 35 -5.72 -10.65 -3.84
CA VAL A 35 -4.91 -11.77 -4.36
C VAL A 35 -4.27 -12.52 -3.21
N SER A 36 -4.14 -13.85 -3.34
CA SER A 36 -3.51 -14.67 -2.30
C SER A 36 -2.03 -14.31 -2.09
N ILE A 37 -1.58 -14.42 -0.83
CA ILE A 37 -0.16 -14.27 -0.44
C ILE A 37 0.77 -15.13 -1.31
N SER A 38 0.37 -16.36 -1.65
CA SER A 38 1.15 -17.26 -2.51
C SER A 38 1.32 -16.70 -3.93
N THR A 39 0.29 -16.05 -4.48
CA THR A 39 0.35 -15.40 -5.79
C THR A 39 1.21 -14.15 -5.75
N ILE A 40 1.15 -13.37 -4.67
CA ILE A 40 2.02 -12.20 -4.47
C ILE A 40 3.49 -12.64 -4.45
N ARG A 41 3.84 -13.67 -3.67
CA ARG A 41 5.21 -14.23 -3.64
C ARG A 41 5.69 -14.70 -5.02
N ARG A 42 4.81 -15.33 -5.81
CA ARG A 42 5.13 -15.74 -7.18
C ARG A 42 5.42 -14.55 -8.09
N ASN A 43 4.65 -13.47 -7.99
CA ASN A 43 4.86 -12.26 -8.79
C ASN A 43 6.13 -11.51 -8.39
N VAL A 44 6.46 -11.46 -7.10
CA VAL A 44 7.76 -10.94 -6.63
C VAL A 44 8.90 -11.78 -7.19
N LYS A 45 8.84 -13.12 -7.08
CA LYS A 45 9.86 -14.02 -7.63
C LYS A 45 10.00 -13.91 -9.16
N ALA A 46 8.91 -13.61 -9.86
CA ALA A 46 8.89 -13.38 -11.29
C ALA A 46 9.30 -11.96 -11.71
N ASN A 47 9.73 -11.11 -10.77
CA ASN A 47 10.04 -9.68 -10.98
C ASN A 47 8.90 -8.86 -11.59
N LYS A 48 7.64 -9.31 -11.44
CA LYS A 48 6.44 -8.60 -11.90
C LYS A 48 5.93 -7.59 -10.88
N LEU A 49 6.20 -7.84 -9.59
CA LEU A 49 5.83 -6.97 -8.49
C LEU A 49 7.09 -6.60 -7.70
N LYS A 50 7.35 -5.30 -7.57
CA LYS A 50 8.51 -4.79 -6.84
C LYS A 50 8.27 -4.87 -5.34
N ALA A 51 9.26 -5.38 -4.62
CA ALA A 51 9.27 -5.46 -3.16
C ALA A 51 10.68 -5.19 -2.63
N SER A 52 10.78 -4.64 -1.42
CA SER A 52 12.01 -4.64 -0.64
C SER A 52 12.01 -5.85 0.29
N ASP A 53 13.11 -6.61 0.29
CA ASP A 53 13.34 -7.78 1.12
C ASP A 53 14.56 -7.62 2.05
N THR A 54 15.18 -6.44 2.07
CA THR A 54 16.44 -6.15 2.75
C THR A 54 16.39 -6.43 4.26
N THR A 55 15.23 -6.30 4.88
CA THR A 55 15.02 -6.51 6.33
C THR A 55 14.57 -7.94 6.67
N GLY A 56 14.46 -8.84 5.69
CA GLY A 56 13.90 -10.19 5.86
C GLY A 56 12.37 -10.26 5.80
N LYS A 57 11.69 -9.11 5.70
CA LYS A 57 10.26 -8.99 5.45
C LYS A 57 10.03 -8.38 4.07
N LEU A 58 9.03 -8.86 3.34
CA LEU A 58 8.60 -8.23 2.08
C LEU A 58 7.79 -6.98 2.39
N LEU A 59 8.32 -5.84 1.95
CA LEU A 59 7.71 -4.52 2.06
C LEU A 59 7.49 -3.94 0.67
N PHE A 60 6.30 -3.39 0.44
CA PHE A 60 5.87 -2.91 -0.86
C PHE A 60 5.52 -1.45 -0.76
N LYS A 61 5.95 -0.63 -1.72
CA LYS A 61 5.37 0.71 -1.86
C LYS A 61 3.96 0.56 -2.42
N VAL A 62 3.01 1.32 -1.90
CA VAL A 62 1.62 1.31 -2.41
C VAL A 62 1.61 1.61 -3.91
N SER A 63 2.40 2.59 -4.37
CA SER A 63 2.48 2.94 -5.80
C SER A 63 3.01 1.80 -6.69
N ASP A 64 3.95 0.99 -6.19
CA ASP A 64 4.45 -0.16 -6.95
C ASP A 64 3.38 -1.26 -7.06
N VAL A 65 2.53 -1.41 -6.05
CA VAL A 65 1.37 -2.34 -6.07
C VAL A 65 0.29 -1.83 -7.01
N GLU A 66 -0.05 -0.55 -6.96
CA GLU A 66 -1.01 0.08 -7.88
C GLU A 66 -0.57 -0.07 -9.34
N ASN A 67 0.71 0.21 -9.63
CA ASN A 67 1.27 0.02 -10.98
C ASN A 67 1.16 -1.44 -11.43
N TRP A 68 1.50 -2.39 -10.55
CA TRP A 68 1.39 -3.82 -10.86
C TRP A 68 -0.06 -4.25 -11.17
N LEU A 69 -1.06 -3.66 -10.52
CA LEU A 69 -2.48 -3.94 -10.78
C LEU A 69 -3.00 -3.31 -12.08
N ASN A 70 -2.40 -2.20 -12.51
CA ASN A 70 -2.81 -1.48 -13.73
C ASN A 70 -2.24 -2.07 -15.03
N GLY A 71 -1.29 -3.00 -14.94
CA GLY A 71 -0.65 -3.68 -16.09
C GLY A 71 0.53 -2.91 -16.68
#